data_AF-A0A1Y2III8-F1
#
_entry.id   AF-A0A1Y2III8-F1
#
_cell.length_a   1.000
_cell.length_b   1.000
_cell.length_c   1.000
_cell.angle_alpha   90.00
_cell.angle_beta   90.00
_cell.angle_gamma   90.00
#
_symmetry.space_group_name_H-M   'P 1'
#
loop_
_entity.id
_entity.type
_entity.pdbx_description
1 polymer ?
#
loop_
_entity_poly.entity_id
_entity_poly.type
_entity_poly.pdbx_seq_one_letter_code
_entity_poly.pdbx_strand_id
1 'polypeptide(L)' 'MESLLRWSIANSDPNAPPPQPRSDLDPGIIDMILGKPDSELMKEALAVAVDESKDEDDRIQALDNFEMLIEQIDNANSE' A
#
# COMPACT_ATOMS: atom_id res chain seq x y z
N MET A 1 20.24 11.25 -7.20
CA MET A 1 19.87 12.41 -6.36
C MET A 1 19.91 13.73 -7.13
N GLU A 2 21.02 14.10 -7.79
CA GLU A 2 21.08 15.34 -8.60
C GLU A 2 20.03 15.44 -9.72
N SER A 3 19.71 14.33 -10.38
CA SER A 3 18.71 14.29 -11.46
C SER A 3 17.30 14.65 -10.98
N LEU A 4 16.92 14.18 -9.79
CA LEU A 4 15.64 14.50 -9.16
C LEU A 4 15.58 15.95 -8.70
N LEU A 5 16.68 16.47 -8.14
CA LEU A 5 16.78 17.89 -7.76
C LEU A 5 16.63 18.80 -8.98
N ARG A 6 17.34 18.51 -10.07
CA ARG A 6 17.21 19.28 -11.32
C ARG A 6 15.80 19.21 -11.90
N TRP A 7 15.18 18.03 -11.89
CA TRP A 7 13.80 17.87 -12.33
C TRP A 7 12.82 18.67 -11.46
N SER A 8 13.01 18.65 -10.13
CA SER A 8 12.15 19.37 -9.19
C SER A 8 12.22 20.89 -9.40
N ILE A 9 13.43 21.44 -9.59
CA ILE A 9 13.64 22.87 -9.82
C ILE A 9 13.04 23.30 -11.16
N ALA A 10 13.16 22.46 -12.19
CA ALA A 10 12.60 22.73 -13.52
C ALA A 10 11.06 22.71 -13.54
N ASN A 11 10.43 21.99 -12.61
CA ASN A 11 8.97 21.83 -12.53
C ASN A 11 8.34 22.54 -11.33
N SER A 12 9.12 23.30 -10.55
CA SER A 12 8.63 24.11 -9.44
C SER A 12 8.47 25.57 -9.89
N ASP A 13 7.25 26.09 -9.83
CA ASP A 13 6.98 27.53 -9.94
C ASP A 13 6.95 28.14 -8.53
N PRO A 14 7.91 29.02 -8.16
CA PRO A 14 7.98 29.63 -6.82
C PRO A 14 6.84 30.60 -6.51
N ASN A 15 6.04 30.99 -7.51
CA ASN A 15 4.85 31.84 -7.33
C ASN A 15 3.53 31.06 -7.48
N ALA A 16 3.58 29.74 -7.60
CA ALA A 16 2.37 28.94 -7.69
C ALA A 16 1.55 29.08 -6.40
N PRO A 17 0.22 29.30 -6.50
CA PRO A 17 -0.66 29.22 -5.35
C PRO A 17 -0.53 27.83 -4.72
N PRO A 18 -0.70 27.71 -3.39
CA PRO A 18 -0.62 26.42 -2.72
C PRO A 18 -1.55 25.41 -3.40
N PRO A 19 -1.09 24.16 -3.61
CA PRO A 19 -1.87 23.15 -4.30
C PRO A 19 -3.24 23.03 -3.64
N GLN A 20 -4.28 23.34 -4.41
CA GLN A 20 -5.65 23.18 -3.96
C GLN A 20 -5.95 21.67 -3.87
N PRO A 21 -6.66 21.21 -2.83
CA PRO A 21 -7.13 19.83 -2.78
C PRO A 21 -7.85 19.47 -4.08
N ARG A 22 -7.38 18.42 -4.75
CA ARG A 22 -7.95 17.94 -6.00
C ARG A 22 -9.34 17.36 -5.73
N SER A 23 -10.37 18.12 -6.04
CA SER A 23 -11.78 17.70 -5.93
C SER A 23 -12.26 16.89 -7.14
N ASP A 24 -11.41 16.73 -8.16
CA ASP A 24 -11.68 15.99 -9.40
C ASP A 24 -11.41 14.48 -9.28
N LEU A 25 -10.76 14.04 -8.21
CA LEU A 25 -10.42 12.64 -8.00
C LEU A 25 -11.56 11.92 -7.28
N ASP A 26 -12.13 10.93 -7.95
CA ASP A 26 -13.08 10.00 -7.35
C ASP A 26 -12.37 9.15 -6.28
N PRO A 27 -12.80 9.20 -5.00
CA PRO A 27 -12.24 8.37 -3.93
C PRO A 27 -12.22 6.88 -4.28
N GLY A 28 -13.20 6.37 -5.04
CA GLY A 28 -13.23 4.97 -5.46
C GLY A 28 -12.08 4.60 -6.42
N ILE A 29 -11.60 5.56 -7.22
CA ILE A 29 -10.43 5.35 -8.08
C ILE A 29 -9.16 5.35 -7.22
N ILE A 30 -9.09 6.18 -6.18
CA ILE A 30 -7.96 6.20 -5.24
C ILE A 30 -7.85 4.85 -4.54
N ASP A 31 -8.96 4.31 -4.04
CA ASP A 31 -9.00 3.00 -3.38
C ASP A 31 -8.62 1.86 -4.34
N MET A 32 -9.00 1.96 -5.61
CA MET A 32 -8.63 0.97 -6.63
C MET A 32 -7.13 1.02 -6.99
N ILE A 33 -6.51 2.20 -6.90
CA ILE A 33 -5.07 2.38 -7.14
C ILE A 33 -4.24 1.95 -5.93
N LEU A 34 -4.67 2.35 -4.72
CA LEU A 34 -3.94 2.08 -3.48
C LEU A 34 -4.21 0.69 -2.92
N GLY A 35 -5.32 0.07 -3.32
CA GLY A 35 -5.74 -1.23 -2.81
C GLY A 35 -6.34 -1.14 -1.41
N LYS A 36 -6.57 -2.31 -0.81
CA LYS A 36 -7.03 -2.41 0.57
C LYS A 36 -5.89 -2.07 1.54
N PRO A 37 -6.20 -1.51 2.72
CA PRO A 37 -5.20 -1.36 3.77
C PRO A 37 -4.58 -2.71 4.14
N ASP A 38 -3.27 -2.73 4.40
CA ASP A 38 -2.55 -3.95 4.80
C ASP A 38 -3.19 -4.62 6.01
N SER A 39 -3.73 -3.84 6.96
CA SER A 39 -4.45 -4.37 8.11
C SER A 39 -5.70 -5.19 7.76
N GLU A 40 -6.39 -4.84 6.67
CA GLU A 40 -7.53 -5.62 6.18
C GLU A 40 -7.06 -6.85 5.42
N LEU A 41 -6.01 -6.74 4.62
CA LEU A 41 -5.38 -7.89 3.96
C LEU A 41 -4.86 -8.93 4.97
N MET A 42 -4.27 -8.47 6.08
CA MET A 42 -3.83 -9.32 7.19
C MET A 42 -4.99 -10.09 7.84
N LYS A 43 -6.13 -9.41 8.09
CA LYS A 43 -7.31 -10.07 8.64
C LYS A 43 -7.89 -11.11 7.68
N GLU A 44 -7.92 -10.80 6.39
CA GLU A 44 -8.40 -11.71 5.34
C GLU A 44 -7.51 -12.95 5.25
N ALA A 45 -6.19 -12.77 5.25
CA ALA A 45 -5.24 -13.87 5.26
C ALA A 45 -5.41 -14.77 6.50
N LEU A 46 -5.50 -14.20 7.70
CA LEU A 46 -5.72 -14.98 8.92
C LEU A 46 -7.09 -15.68 8.94
N ALA A 47 -8.13 -15.05 8.40
CA ALA A 47 -9.45 -15.68 8.29
C ALA A 47 -9.41 -16.96 7.45
N VAL A 48 -8.63 -16.98 6.36
CA VAL A 48 -8.41 -18.19 5.55
C VAL A 48 -7.53 -19.19 6.29
N ALA A 49 -6.43 -18.75 6.91
CA ALA A 49 -5.47 -19.63 7.58
C ALA A 49 -6.09 -20.47 8.72
N VAL A 50 -7.08 -19.92 9.44
CA VAL A 50 -7.76 -20.61 10.55
C VAL A 50 -9.03 -21.35 10.15
N ASP A 51 -9.45 -21.26 8.88
CA ASP A 51 -10.65 -21.91 8.39
C ASP A 51 -10.40 -23.40 8.09
N GLU A 52 -10.81 -24.28 9.00
CA GLU A 52 -10.68 -25.73 8.85
C GLU A 52 -11.49 -26.32 7.68
N SER A 53 -12.37 -25.55 7.03
CA SER A 53 -13.07 -25.97 5.83
C SER A 53 -12.24 -25.82 4.55
N LYS A 54 -11.09 -25.13 4.62
CA LYS A 54 -10.15 -24.92 3.52
C LYS A 54 -9.13 -26.05 3.44
N ASP A 55 -8.58 -26.24 2.24
CA ASP A 55 -7.47 -27.18 2.05
C ASP A 55 -6.24 -26.73 2.84
N GLU A 56 -5.40 -27.69 3.23
CA GLU A 56 -4.17 -27.39 3.98
C GLU A 56 -3.24 -26.46 3.18
N ASP A 57 -3.10 -26.69 1.87
CA ASP A 57 -2.24 -25.87 1.02
C ASP A 57 -2.74 -24.43 0.94
N ASP A 58 -4.07 -24.23 0.85
CA ASP A 58 -4.69 -22.89 0.85
C ASP A 58 -4.42 -22.15 2.16
N ARG A 59 -4.47 -22.87 3.29
CA ARG A 59 -4.24 -22.31 4.63
C ARG A 59 -2.77 -21.96 4.85
N ILE A 60 -1.85 -22.78 4.35
CA ILE A 60 -0.41 -22.51 4.37
C ILE A 60 -0.10 -21.28 3.52
N GLN A 61 -0.61 -21.22 2.29
CA GLN A 61 -0.42 -20.07 1.42
C GLN A 61 -0.97 -18.78 2.05
N ALA A 62 -2.07 -18.87 2.81
CA ALA A 62 -2.61 -17.73 3.55
C ALA A 62 -1.69 -17.27 4.68
N LEU A 63 -0.99 -18.17 5.37
CA LEU A 63 0.03 -17.83 6.36
C LEU A 63 1.26 -17.17 5.71
N ASP A 64 1.71 -17.66 4.56
CA ASP A 64 2.83 -17.06 3.82
C ASP A 64 2.49 -15.62 3.36
N ASN A 65 1.24 -15.40 2.90
CA ASN A 65 0.78 -14.06 2.55
C ASN A 65 0.75 -13.12 3.76
N PHE A 66 0.38 -13.64 4.93
CA PHE A 66 0.40 -12.87 6.18
C PHE A 66 1.84 -12.53 6.61
N GLU A 67 2.77 -13.48 6.51
CA GLU A 67 4.20 -13.25 6.77
C GLU A 67 4.75 -12.11 5.91
N MET A 68 4.53 -12.16 4.60
CA MET A 68 5.00 -11.12 3.67
C MET A 68 4.52 -9.71 4.05
N LEU A 69 3.27 -9.57 4.52
CA LEU A 69 2.73 -8.29 4.97
C LEU A 69 3.43 -7.79 6.24
N ILE A 70 3.76 -8.68 7.17
CA ILE A 70 4.48 -8.33 8.40
C ILE A 70 5.92 -7.92 8.08
N GLU A 71 6.60 -8.65 7.19
CA GLU A 71 7.94 -8.30 6.74
C GLU A 71 7.99 -6.92 6.08
N GLN A 72 6.99 -6.57 5.27
CA GLN A 72 6.90 -5.23 4.67
C GLN A 72 6.84 -4.13 5.72
N ILE A 73 6.07 -4.33 6.79
CA ILE A 73 5.97 -3.37 7.91
C ILE A 73 7.31 -3.27 8.65
N ASP A 74 7.95 -4.40 8.93
CA ASP A 74 9.23 -4.43 9.66
C ASP A 74 10.35 -3.73 8.86
N ASN A 75 10.42 -4.01 7.55
CA ASN A 75 11.34 -3.36 6.63
C ASN A 75 11.10 -1.85 6.56
N ALA A 76 9.83 -1.41 6.52
CA ALA A 76 9.48 0.01 6.49
C ALA A 76 9.84 0.76 7.79
N ASN A 77 9.88 0.07 8.93
CA ASN A 77 10.23 0.66 10.23
C ASN A 77 11.74 0.70 10.50
N SER A 78 12.55 0.01 9.69
CA SER A 78 14.00 -0.12 9.88
C SER A 78 14.84 0.75 8.92
N GLU A 79 14.20 1.51 8.03
CA GLU A 79 14.82 2.50 7.13
C GLU A 79 14.78 3.94 7.67
#